data_AF-A0A383BIL1-F1
#
_entry.id   AF-A0A383BIL1-F1
#
_cell.length_a   1.000
_cell.length_b   1.000
_cell.length_c   1.000
_cell.angle_alpha   90.00
_cell.angle_beta   90.00
_cell.angle_gamma   90.00
#
_symmetry.space_group_name_H-M   'P 1'
#
loop_
_entity.id
_entity.type
_entity.pdbx_description
1 polymer ?
#
loop_
_entity_poly.entity_id
_entity_poly.type
_entity_poly.pdbx_seq_one_letter_code
_entity_poly.pdbx_strand_id
1 'polypeptide(L)'
;EVFAGFAPVAARFRDGVRPEVPRPVFVIAGDQDRVVDFEDQQEAFELAIDVNSVRDESMECGNGCALYGAATTAPVMVWVHHGAHVYPRGASEGIATFFRRYGR
;
A
#
# COMPACT_ATOMS: atom_id res chain seq x y z
N GLU A 1 7.12 8.65 -18.21
CA GLU A 1 6.76 7.98 -16.95
C GLU A 1 7.56 6.68 -16.84
N VAL A 2 8.13 6.37 -15.67
CA VAL A 2 9.14 5.29 -15.53
C VAL A 2 8.63 4.11 -14.69
N PHE A 3 7.81 4.36 -13.66
CA PHE A 3 7.32 3.33 -12.74
C PHE A 3 5.85 3.00 -12.99
N ALA A 4 5.56 1.70 -13.08
CA ALA A 4 4.21 1.15 -13.26
C ALA A 4 3.38 1.09 -11.98
N GLY A 5 4.02 1.26 -10.81
CA GLY A 5 3.39 1.19 -9.49
C GLY A 5 4.44 1.06 -8.39
N PHE A 6 4.00 1.05 -7.13
CA PHE A 6 4.86 1.00 -5.95
C PHE A 6 4.37 -0.02 -4.93
N ALA A 7 5.29 -0.70 -4.25
CA ALA A 7 4.94 -1.68 -3.21
C ALA A 7 5.81 -1.50 -1.96
N PRO A 8 5.61 -0.41 -1.20
CA PRO A 8 6.37 -0.18 0.02
C PRO A 8 6.00 -1.19 1.11
N VAL A 9 7.00 -1.63 1.88
CA VAL A 9 6.83 -2.51 3.05
C VAL A 9 7.45 -1.80 4.25
N ALA A 10 6.69 -1.66 5.34
CA ALA A 10 7.13 -0.98 6.57
C ALA A 10 7.71 0.42 6.31
N ALA A 11 6.97 1.25 5.56
CA ALA A 11 7.47 2.52 5.04
C ALA A 11 6.64 3.71 5.51
N ARG A 12 7.32 4.87 5.54
CA ARG A 12 6.73 6.19 5.75
C ARG A 12 7.23 7.17 4.69
N PHE A 13 6.55 8.29 4.56
CA PHE A 13 7.10 9.43 3.84
C PHE A 13 8.09 10.20 4.72
N ARG A 14 9.01 10.93 4.08
CA ARG A 14 9.83 11.95 4.74
C ARG A 14 9.16 13.29 4.54
N ASP A 15 9.48 14.24 5.42
CA ASP A 15 8.98 15.62 5.33
C ASP A 15 9.16 16.21 3.93
N GLY A 16 8.09 16.80 3.41
CA GLY A 16 8.07 17.44 2.08
C GLY A 16 8.02 16.47 0.89
N VAL A 17 8.02 15.15 1.11
CA VAL A 17 7.87 14.16 0.04
C VAL A 17 6.42 13.68 0.00
N ARG A 18 5.78 13.83 -1.15
CA ARG A 18 4.43 13.32 -1.39
C ARG A 18 4.26 12.84 -2.84
N PRO A 19 3.56 11.72 -3.08
CA PRO A 19 3.18 11.34 -4.43
C PRO A 19 2.11 12.31 -4.94
N GLU A 20 2.25 12.75 -6.20
CA GLU A 20 1.30 13.68 -6.82
C GLU A 20 0.54 13.04 -7.99
N VAL A 21 0.97 11.86 -8.43
CA VAL A 21 0.41 11.16 -9.59
C VAL A 21 -0.17 9.82 -9.13
N PRO A 22 -1.46 9.54 -9.41
CA PRO A 22 -2.07 8.26 -9.11
C PRO A 22 -1.33 7.09 -9.75
N ARG A 23 -1.04 6.06 -8.96
CA ARG A 23 -0.40 4.82 -9.42
C ARG A 23 -0.94 3.60 -8.67
N PRO A 24 -0.93 2.40 -9.26
CA PRO A 24 -1.15 1.18 -8.49
C PRO A 24 -0.16 1.12 -7.31
N VAL A 25 -0.68 1.01 -6.08
CA VAL A 25 0.12 0.90 -4.86
C VAL A 25 -0.29 -0.32 -4.05
N PHE A 26 0.69 -1.10 -3.58
CA PHE A 26 0.47 -2.13 -2.56
C PHE A 26 1.30 -1.85 -1.32
N VAL A 27 0.68 -1.28 -0.29
CA VAL A 27 1.32 -1.03 1.01
C VAL A 27 1.20 -2.26 1.90
N ILE A 28 2.31 -2.67 2.51
CA ILE A 28 2.34 -3.69 3.56
C ILE A 28 2.86 -3.05 4.85
N ALA A 29 2.03 -3.03 5.87
CA ALA A 29 2.32 -2.36 7.14
C ALA A 29 2.34 -3.36 8.32
N GLY A 30 3.22 -3.11 9.28
CA GLY A 30 3.34 -3.89 10.51
C GLY A 30 2.85 -3.10 11.72
N ASP A 31 1.79 -3.54 12.38
CA ASP A 31 1.20 -2.79 13.50
C ASP A 31 2.01 -2.87 14.82
N GLN A 32 3.02 -3.73 14.88
CA GLN A 32 3.97 -3.83 15.99
C GLN A 32 5.36 -3.28 15.63
N ASP A 33 5.48 -2.54 14.52
CA ASP A 33 6.73 -1.93 14.10
C ASP A 33 7.18 -0.87 15.12
N ARG A 34 8.47 -0.88 15.45
CA ARG A 34 9.12 0.05 16.40
C ARG A 34 10.28 0.82 15.76
N VAL A 35 10.49 0.63 14.45
CA VAL A 35 11.49 1.32 13.63
C VAL A 35 10.81 2.40 12.79
N VAL A 36 9.66 2.05 12.22
CA VAL A 36 8.75 3.00 11.57
C VAL A 36 7.42 2.87 12.27
N ASP A 37 7.02 3.90 13.03
CA ASP A 37 5.80 3.86 13.82
C ASP A 37 4.59 3.55 12.94
N PHE A 38 3.67 2.71 13.45
CA PHE A 38 2.50 2.31 12.66
C PHE A 38 1.63 3.51 12.24
N GLU A 39 1.59 4.56 13.05
CA GLU A 39 0.92 5.83 12.72
C GLU A 39 1.52 6.47 11.45
N ASP A 40 2.85 6.55 11.33
CA ASP A 40 3.53 7.04 10.13
C ASP A 40 3.22 6.16 8.90
N GLN A 41 3.12 4.83 9.08
CA GLN A 41 2.76 3.90 8.00
C GLN A 41 1.30 4.08 7.58
N GLN A 42 0.43 4.35 8.56
CA GLN A 42 -0.98 4.62 8.35
C GLN A 42 -1.20 5.90 7.55
N GLU A 43 -0.57 6.99 7.96
CA GLU A 43 -0.59 8.25 7.20
C GLU A 43 -0.12 8.04 5.76
N ALA A 44 0.91 7.21 5.54
CA ALA A 44 1.42 6.92 4.20
C ALA A 44 0.41 6.19 3.31
N PHE A 45 -0.31 5.17 3.81
CA PHE A 45 -1.32 4.49 3.00
C PHE A 45 -2.61 5.30 2.85
N GLU A 46 -2.99 6.12 3.84
CA GLU A 46 -4.13 7.03 3.73
C GLU A 46 -3.88 8.09 2.65
N LEU A 47 -2.67 8.66 2.62
CA LEU A 47 -2.26 9.57 1.56
C LEU A 47 -2.29 8.90 0.17
N ALA A 48 -1.88 7.64 0.06
CA ALA A 48 -1.96 6.90 -1.20
C ALA A 48 -3.42 6.72 -1.66
N ILE A 49 -4.34 6.40 -0.75
CA ILE A 49 -5.78 6.28 -1.03
C ILE A 49 -6.35 7.62 -1.53
N ASP A 50 -5.95 8.73 -0.91
CA ASP A 50 -6.43 10.07 -1.27
C ASP A 50 -5.86 10.57 -2.60
N VAL A 51 -4.55 10.43 -2.81
CA VAL A 51 -3.89 10.79 -4.09
C VAL A 51 -4.49 10.00 -5.24
N ASN A 52 -4.81 8.72 -5.01
CA ASN A 52 -5.42 7.88 -6.03
C ASN A 52 -6.94 8.09 -6.20
N SER A 53 -7.58 8.84 -5.28
CA SER A 53 -9.03 9.10 -5.31
C SER A 53 -9.89 7.82 -5.30
N VAL A 54 -9.53 6.84 -4.46
CA VAL A 54 -10.16 5.50 -4.42
C VAL A 54 -10.91 5.19 -3.12
N ARG A 55 -11.07 6.17 -2.23
CA ARG A 55 -11.63 5.97 -0.88
C ARG A 55 -13.05 5.41 -0.86
N ASP A 56 -13.86 5.76 -1.86
CA ASP A 56 -15.31 5.49 -1.87
C ASP A 56 -15.66 4.02 -2.11
N GLU A 57 -14.74 3.23 -2.68
CA GLU A 57 -14.97 1.82 -2.98
C GLU A 57 -13.83 0.98 -2.41
N SER A 58 -14.13 0.15 -1.41
CA SER A 58 -13.18 -0.80 -0.85
C SER A 58 -13.78 -2.20 -0.69
N MET A 59 -12.91 -3.19 -0.73
CA MET A 59 -13.25 -4.57 -0.41
C MET A 59 -12.18 -5.21 0.46
N GLU A 60 -12.61 -6.02 1.42
CA GLU A 60 -11.71 -6.87 2.20
C GLU A 60 -11.15 -8.00 1.31
N CYS A 61 -9.84 -8.21 1.37
CA CYS A 61 -9.11 -9.28 0.66
C CYS A 61 -8.52 -10.35 1.60
N GLY A 62 -8.85 -10.29 2.90
CA GLY A 62 -8.49 -11.29 3.92
C GLY A 62 -7.16 -11.01 4.62
N ASN A 63 -6.96 -11.56 5.84
CA ASN A 63 -5.74 -11.41 6.63
C ASN A 63 -5.29 -9.95 6.87
N GLY A 64 -6.21 -9.03 7.14
CA GLY A 64 -5.91 -7.60 7.32
C GLY A 64 -5.65 -6.85 6.02
N CYS A 65 -6.11 -7.38 4.89
CA CYS A 65 -6.00 -6.77 3.57
C CYS A 65 -7.30 -6.04 3.18
N ALA A 66 -7.16 -4.82 2.68
CA ALA A 66 -8.21 -4.06 1.99
C ALA A 66 -7.71 -3.59 0.61
N LEU A 67 -8.57 -3.69 -0.40
CA LEU A 67 -8.33 -3.19 -1.76
C LEU A 67 -9.30 -2.07 -2.09
N TYR A 68 -8.76 -0.90 -2.40
CA TYR A 68 -9.48 0.31 -2.77
C TYR A 68 -9.47 0.53 -4.28
N GLY A 69 -10.62 0.86 -4.85
CA GLY A 69 -10.77 1.22 -6.26
C GLY A 69 -10.35 0.09 -7.21
N ALA A 70 -10.77 -1.15 -6.94
CA ALA A 70 -10.39 -2.35 -7.71
C ALA A 70 -10.72 -2.25 -9.22
N ALA A 71 -11.70 -1.44 -9.59
CA ALA A 71 -12.11 -1.18 -10.98
C ALA A 71 -11.34 -0.02 -11.65
N THR A 72 -10.47 0.70 -10.91
CA THR A 72 -9.74 1.86 -11.42
C THR A 72 -8.38 1.47 -12.04
N THR A 73 -7.72 2.44 -12.67
CA THR A 73 -6.37 2.27 -13.22
C THR A 73 -5.26 2.44 -12.18
N ALA A 74 -5.58 2.89 -10.97
CA ALA A 74 -4.63 3.16 -9.89
C ALA A 74 -5.18 2.68 -8.54
N PRO A 75 -5.41 1.36 -8.37
CA PRO A 75 -5.91 0.84 -7.10
C PRO A 75 -4.86 0.96 -6.00
N VAL A 76 -5.32 1.01 -4.75
CA VAL A 76 -4.47 0.91 -3.57
C VAL A 76 -4.85 -0.35 -2.80
N MET A 77 -3.90 -1.26 -2.63
CA MET A 77 -4.03 -2.40 -1.73
C MET A 77 -3.25 -2.09 -0.45
N VAL A 78 -3.88 -2.31 0.70
CA VAL A 78 -3.25 -2.16 2.02
C VAL A 78 -3.34 -3.50 2.71
N TRP A 79 -2.22 -4.00 3.22
CA TRP A 79 -2.17 -5.18 4.07
C TRP A 79 -1.49 -4.83 5.39
N VAL A 80 -2.26 -4.82 6.48
CA VAL A 80 -1.75 -4.65 7.84
C VAL A 80 -1.57 -6.02 8.49
N HIS A 81 -0.36 -6.34 8.93
CA HIS A 81 -0.05 -7.58 9.64
C HIS A 81 0.39 -7.30 11.09
N HIS A 82 0.19 -8.29 11.98
CA HIS A 82 0.52 -8.19 13.41
C HIS A 82 2.01 -8.37 13.76
N GLY A 83 2.89 -8.05 12.81
CA GLY A 83 4.35 -8.22 12.96
C GLY A 83 5.04 -6.88 13.19
N ALA A 84 6.30 -6.94 13.63
CA ALA A 84 7.15 -5.76 13.79
C ALA A 84 7.74 -5.31 12.43
N HIS A 85 8.95 -4.74 12.42
CA HIS A 85 9.69 -4.36 11.22
C HIS A 85 10.19 -5.60 10.45
N VAL A 86 9.28 -6.29 9.77
CA VAL A 86 9.55 -7.56 9.08
C VAL A 86 9.01 -7.55 7.67
N TYR A 87 9.61 -8.37 6.81
CA TYR A 87 9.06 -8.66 5.49
C TYR A 87 8.20 -9.93 5.59
N PRO A 88 6.85 -9.83 5.60
CA PRO A 88 6.00 -10.98 5.92
C PRO A 88 6.04 -12.05 4.82
N ARG A 89 5.87 -13.31 5.23
CA ARG A 89 5.81 -14.44 4.29
C ARG A 89 4.66 -14.22 3.30
N GLY A 90 4.95 -14.40 2.01
CA GLY A 90 3.97 -14.19 0.94
C GLY A 90 3.95 -12.76 0.39
N ALA A 91 4.65 -11.79 1.00
CA ALA A 91 4.71 -10.42 0.49
C ALA A 91 5.19 -10.35 -0.96
N SER A 92 6.27 -11.04 -1.32
CA SER A 92 6.77 -11.02 -2.70
C SER A 92 5.77 -11.61 -3.70
N GLU A 93 5.08 -12.69 -3.34
CA GLU A 93 4.07 -13.33 -4.19
C GLU A 93 2.83 -12.42 -4.35
N GLY A 94 2.38 -11.80 -3.26
CA GLY A 94 1.30 -10.84 -3.26
C GLY A 94 1.62 -9.63 -4.13
N ILE A 95 2.82 -9.04 -3.96
CA ILE A 95 3.30 -7.90 -4.74
C ILE A 95 3.37 -8.24 -6.23
N ALA A 96 3.97 -9.38 -6.59
CA ALA A 96 4.03 -9.83 -7.97
C ALA A 96 2.63 -10.04 -8.56
N THR A 97 1.71 -10.61 -7.79
CA THR A 97 0.32 -10.82 -8.21
C THR A 97 -0.43 -9.51 -8.42
N PHE A 98 -0.27 -8.56 -7.51
CA PHE A 98 -0.84 -7.22 -7.62
C PHE A 98 -0.34 -6.51 -8.89
N PHE A 99 0.98 -6.47 -9.13
CA PHE A 99 1.52 -5.80 -10.31
C PHE A 99 1.23 -6.52 -11.62
N ARG A 100 1.11 -7.84 -11.66
CA ARG A 100 0.63 -8.54 -12.86
C ARG A 100 -0.78 -8.12 -13.25
N ARG A 101 -1.62 -7.78 -12.26
CA ARG A 101 -3.00 -7.38 -12.49
C ARG A 101 -3.14 -5.89 -12.81
N TYR A 102 -2.38 -5.03 -12.14
CA TYR A 102 -2.59 -3.58 -12.17
C TYR A 102 -1.41 -2.77 -12.68
N GLY A 103 -0.20 -3.34 -12.73
CA GLY A 103 0.97 -2.65 -13.25
C GLY A 103 0.78 -2.30 -14.72
N ARG A 104 0.92 -1.01 -15.04
CA ARG A 104 0.82 -0.46 -16.40
C ARG A 104 2.01 0.45 -16.69
#